data_AF-A0A957MFA0-F1
#
_entry.id   AF-A0A957MFA0-F1
#
_cell.length_a   1.000
_cell.length_b   1.000
_cell.length_c   1.000
_cell.angle_alpha   90.00
_cell.angle_beta   90.00
_cell.angle_gamma   90.00
#
_symmetry.space_group_name_H-M   'P 1'
#
loop_
_entity.id
_entity.type
_entity.pdbx_description
1 polymer ?
#
loop_
_entity_poly.entity_id
_entity_poly.type
_entity_poly.pdbx_seq_one_letter_code
_entity_poly.pdbx_strand_id
1 'polypeptide(L)'
;MSNHHWPDPLQPAQPELVAGLLAAFWETLADLPELIERDEHLLAAETTVALRATVLRMMLALNGIERPAATRHLNTYLGASQRAAIEKTLLAPAVAGESWIGQAVALVVIYR
;
A
#
# COMPACT_ATOMS: atom_id res chain seq x y z
N MET A 1 -30.38 -0.43 -8.42
CA MET A 1 -29.22 -0.88 -7.63
C MET A 1 -28.45 -1.84 -8.52
N SER A 2 -27.33 -1.39 -9.09
CA SER A 2 -26.56 -2.23 -10.01
C SER A 2 -26.03 -3.44 -9.25
N ASN A 3 -26.45 -4.64 -9.65
CA ASN A 3 -25.88 -5.91 -9.18
C ASN A 3 -24.42 -5.98 -9.65
N HIS A 4 -23.52 -5.31 -8.94
CA HIS A 4 -22.10 -5.46 -9.17
C HIS A 4 -21.67 -6.79 -8.55
N HIS A 5 -21.44 -7.79 -9.40
CA HIS A 5 -20.95 -9.08 -8.96
C HIS A 5 -19.46 -8.97 -8.68
N TRP A 6 -19.08 -8.99 -7.41
CA TRP A 6 -17.67 -9.01 -7.02
C TRP A 6 -17.03 -10.35 -7.39
N PRO A 7 -15.76 -10.36 -7.85
CA PRO A 7 -15.11 -11.60 -8.28
C PRO A 7 -14.69 -12.51 -7.12
N ASP A 8 -14.43 -11.96 -5.93
CA ASP A 8 -14.15 -12.71 -4.71
C ASP A 8 -15.27 -12.49 -3.66
N PRO A 9 -15.51 -13.45 -2.75
CA PRO A 9 -16.40 -13.25 -1.61
C PRO A 9 -15.80 -12.20 -0.66
N LEU A 10 -16.50 -11.09 -0.46
CA LEU A 10 -16.03 -9.99 0.37
C LEU A 10 -16.39 -10.20 1.84
N GLN A 11 -15.43 -9.92 2.72
CA GLN A 11 -15.66 -9.85 4.16
C GLN A 11 -15.60 -8.39 4.61
N PRO A 12 -16.44 -7.99 5.59
CA PRO A 12 -16.38 -6.65 6.14
C PRO A 12 -15.04 -6.43 6.86
N ALA A 13 -14.48 -5.24 6.73
CA ALA A 13 -13.28 -4.88 7.48
C ALA A 13 -13.57 -4.83 8.99
N GLN A 14 -12.70 -5.41 9.80
CA GLN A 14 -12.79 -5.34 11.25
C GLN A 14 -12.43 -3.92 11.74
N PRO A 15 -13.14 -3.36 12.73
CA PRO A 15 -12.87 -1.99 13.21
C PRO A 15 -11.43 -1.75 13.65
N GLU A 16 -10.78 -2.74 14.26
CA GLU A 16 -9.39 -2.61 14.72
C GLU A 16 -8.36 -2.71 13.60
N LEU A 17 -8.74 -3.22 12.42
CA LEU A 17 -7.84 -3.51 11.31
C LEU A 17 -7.10 -2.26 10.83
N VAL A 18 -7.80 -1.12 10.69
CA VAL A 18 -7.21 0.13 10.19
C VAL A 18 -6.14 0.66 11.15
N ALA A 19 -6.42 0.64 12.45
CA ALA A 19 -5.46 1.09 13.46
C ALA A 19 -4.20 0.20 13.47
N GLY A 20 -4.38 -1.12 13.39
CA GLY A 20 -3.26 -2.07 13.29
C GLY A 20 -2.43 -1.89 12.01
N LEU A 21 -3.09 -1.66 10.87
CA LEU A 21 -2.39 -1.38 9.61
C LEU A 21 -1.63 -0.05 9.65
N LEU A 22 -2.18 0.98 10.30
CA LEU A 22 -1.51 2.26 10.45
C LEU A 22 -0.26 2.13 11.33
N ALA A 23 -0.33 1.40 12.44
CA ALA A 23 0.84 1.12 13.28
C ALA A 23 1.92 0.37 12.47
N ALA A 24 1.55 -0.71 11.79
CA ALA A 24 2.47 -1.49 10.97
C ALA A 24 3.11 -0.66 9.84
N PHE A 25 2.37 0.28 9.25
CA PHE A 25 2.90 1.22 8.25
C PHE A 25 4.02 2.07 8.83
N TRP A 26 3.80 2.69 10.00
CA TRP A 26 4.81 3.55 10.63
C TRP A 26 6.04 2.78 11.11
N GLU A 27 5.83 1.59 11.67
CA GLU A 27 6.94 0.70 12.07
C GLU A 27 7.80 0.33 10.86
N THR A 28 7.18 -0.11 9.76
CA THR A 28 7.91 -0.48 8.53
C THR A 28 8.59 0.73 7.89
N LEU A 29 7.98 1.92 7.96
CA LEU A 29 8.55 3.13 7.39
C LEU A 29 9.79 3.59 8.16
N ALA A 30 9.83 3.35 9.48
CA ALA A 30 10.94 3.75 10.34
C ALA A 30 12.26 3.03 9.99
N ASP A 31 12.20 1.87 9.33
CA ASP A 31 13.39 1.12 8.89
C ASP A 31 14.05 1.75 7.65
N LEU A 32 13.28 2.48 6.83
CA LEU A 32 13.73 2.94 5.52
C LEU A 32 14.93 3.91 5.56
N PRO A 33 15.02 4.88 6.49
CA PRO A 33 16.17 5.79 6.59
C PRO A 33 17.49 5.05 6.80
N GLU A 34 17.54 4.08 7.72
CA GLU A 34 18.76 3.31 7.99
C GLU A 34 19.19 2.50 6.76
N LEU A 35 18.24 1.89 6.05
CA LEU A 35 18.52 1.15 4.82
C LEU A 35 19.09 2.04 3.72
N ILE A 36 18.60 3.29 3.60
CA ILE A 36 19.12 4.26 2.64
C ILE A 36 20.53 4.69 3.02
N GLU A 37 20.79 4.99 4.31
CA GLU A 37 22.13 5.39 4.79
C GLU A 37 23.18 4.30 4.58
N ARG A 38 22.76 3.04 4.52
CA ARG A 38 23.61 1.87 4.31
C ARG A 38 23.71 1.42 2.85
N ASP A 39 23.12 2.17 1.91
CA ASP A 39 23.02 1.80 0.48
C ASP A 39 22.36 0.41 0.24
N GLU A 40 21.51 -0.04 1.17
CA GLU A 40 20.79 -1.32 1.10
C GLU A 40 19.58 -1.23 0.17
N HIS A 41 19.81 -0.92 -1.11
CA HIS A 41 18.75 -0.60 -2.07
C HIS A 41 17.76 -1.74 -2.33
N LEU A 42 18.21 -2.99 -2.26
CA LEU A 42 17.33 -4.15 -2.42
C LEU A 42 16.36 -4.28 -1.23
N LEU A 43 16.87 -4.11 -0.01
CA LEU A 43 16.04 -4.08 1.19
C LEU A 43 15.11 -2.87 1.19
N ALA A 44 15.58 -1.69 0.78
CA ALA A 44 14.72 -0.52 0.62
C ALA A 44 13.57 -0.75 -0.37
N ALA A 45 13.83 -1.47 -1.47
CA ALA A 45 12.80 -1.87 -2.42
C ALA A 45 11.77 -2.84 -1.80
N GLU A 46 12.22 -3.85 -1.07
CA GLU A 46 11.36 -4.79 -0.34
C GLU A 46 10.49 -4.08 0.70
N THR A 47 11.09 -3.21 1.51
CA THR A 47 10.40 -2.37 2.49
C THR A 47 9.34 -1.49 1.82
N THR A 48 9.65 -0.90 0.66
CA THR A 48 8.68 -0.09 -0.09
C THR A 48 7.52 -0.91 -0.66
N VAL A 49 7.78 -2.15 -1.08
CA VAL A 49 6.72 -3.10 -1.49
C VAL A 49 5.82 -3.44 -0.30
N ALA A 50 6.40 -3.68 0.88
CA ALA A 50 5.64 -3.94 2.11
C ALA A 50 4.77 -2.75 2.50
N LEU A 51 5.31 -1.53 2.49
CA LEU A 51 4.55 -0.30 2.73
C LEU A 51 3.36 -0.16 1.76
N ARG A 52 3.59 -0.38 0.46
CA ARG A 52 2.53 -0.33 -0.56
C ARG A 52 1.45 -1.38 -0.29
N ALA A 53 1.84 -2.59 0.11
CA ALA A 53 0.90 -3.65 0.47
C ALA A 53 0.03 -3.26 1.67
N THR A 54 0.61 -2.62 2.69
CA THR A 54 -0.11 -2.10 3.85
C THR A 54 -1.08 -0.99 3.46
N VAL A 55 -0.66 -0.01 2.65
CA VAL A 55 -1.54 1.06 2.13
C VAL A 55 -2.71 0.48 1.33
N LEU A 56 -2.46 -0.51 0.46
CA LEU A 56 -3.51 -1.19 -0.29
C LEU A 56 -4.54 -1.86 0.64
N ARG A 57 -4.09 -2.51 1.72
CA ARG A 57 -5.00 -3.10 2.72
C ARG A 57 -5.80 -2.02 3.44
N MET A 58 -5.18 -0.88 3.78
CA MET A 58 -5.88 0.25 4.39
C MET A 58 -6.96 0.83 3.47
N MET A 59 -6.66 1.05 2.19
CA MET A 59 -7.65 1.55 1.20
C MET A 59 -8.88 0.65 1.12
N LEU A 60 -8.68 -0.67 1.08
CA LEU A 60 -9.76 -1.64 1.06
C LEU A 60 -10.56 -1.59 2.36
N ALA A 61 -9.87 -1.55 3.51
CA ALA A 61 -10.51 -1.49 4.82
C ALA A 61 -11.34 -0.21 5.00
N LEU A 62 -10.87 0.94 4.51
CA LEU A 62 -11.61 2.21 4.49
C LEU A 62 -12.84 2.16 3.57
N ASN A 63 -12.79 1.35 2.51
CA ASN A 63 -13.94 1.02 1.66
C ASN A 63 -14.87 -0.04 2.31
N GLY A 64 -14.59 -0.45 3.56
CA GLY A 64 -15.41 -1.38 4.34
C GLY A 64 -15.15 -2.86 4.06
N ILE A 65 -14.12 -3.20 3.29
CA ILE A 65 -13.83 -4.58 2.87
C ILE A 65 -12.44 -5.02 3.29
N GLU A 66 -12.33 -6.26 3.77
CA GLU A 66 -11.03 -6.88 4.00
C GLU A 66 -10.46 -7.40 2.67
N ARG A 67 -9.13 -7.33 2.51
CA ARG A 67 -8.46 -7.83 1.30
C ARG A 67 -8.66 -9.34 1.18
N PRO A 68 -9.25 -9.87 0.09
CA PRO A 68 -9.39 -11.31 -0.06
C PRO A 68 -8.01 -11.98 -0.18
N ALA A 69 -7.78 -13.03 0.61
CA ALA A 69 -6.46 -13.65 0.78
C ALA A 69 -5.83 -14.18 -0.52
N ALA A 70 -6.65 -14.63 -1.48
CA ALA A 70 -6.21 -15.19 -2.76
C ALA A 70 -6.71 -14.37 -3.96
N THR A 71 -6.95 -13.07 -3.78
CA THR A 71 -7.54 -12.25 -4.84
C THR A 71 -6.69 -12.24 -6.11
N ARG A 72 -7.33 -12.53 -7.24
CA ARG A 72 -6.73 -12.41 -8.59
C ARG A 72 -7.13 -11.11 -9.29
N HIS A 73 -7.98 -10.29 -8.65
CA HIS A 73 -8.66 -9.15 -9.26
C HIS A 73 -8.56 -7.87 -8.41
N LEU A 74 -7.38 -7.60 -7.82
CA LEU A 74 -7.17 -6.47 -6.90
C LEU A 74 -7.67 -5.11 -7.44
N ASN A 75 -7.42 -4.83 -8.73
CA ASN A 75 -7.79 -3.57 -9.36
C ASN A 75 -9.30 -3.31 -9.38
N THR A 76 -10.13 -4.36 -9.32
CA THR A 76 -11.59 -4.24 -9.32
C THR A 76 -12.12 -3.62 -8.02
N TYR A 77 -11.37 -3.74 -6.92
CA TYR A 77 -11.76 -3.23 -5.61
C TYR A 77 -11.30 -1.80 -5.33
N LEU A 78 -10.54 -1.19 -6.24
CA LEU A 78 -9.99 0.15 -6.10
C LEU A 78 -10.72 1.11 -7.04
N GLY A 79 -11.06 2.30 -6.52
CA GLY A 79 -11.51 3.40 -7.39
C GLY A 79 -10.40 3.85 -8.35
N ALA A 80 -10.77 4.49 -9.46
CA ALA A 80 -9.81 4.96 -10.46
C ALA A 80 -8.72 5.89 -9.87
N SER A 81 -9.10 6.76 -8.93
CA SER A 81 -8.16 7.65 -8.23
C SER A 81 -7.19 6.88 -7.32
N GLN A 82 -7.70 5.93 -6.52
CA GLN A 82 -6.88 5.06 -5.65
C GLN A 82 -5.88 4.24 -6.49
N ARG A 83 -6.35 3.66 -7.60
CA ARG A 83 -5.51 2.89 -8.52
C ARG A 83 -4.40 3.75 -9.11
N ALA A 84 -4.75 4.90 -9.69
CA ALA A 84 -3.79 5.83 -10.29
C ALA A 84 -2.76 6.35 -9.27
N ALA A 85 -3.17 6.53 -8.01
CA ALA A 85 -2.27 6.94 -6.95
C ALA A 85 -1.23 5.85 -6.62
N ILE A 86 -1.67 4.60 -6.44
CA ILE A 86 -0.76 3.47 -6.18
C ILE A 86 0.16 3.20 -7.38
N GLU A 87 -0.36 3.26 -8.60
CA GLU A 87 0.41 3.04 -9.84
C GLU A 87 1.60 3.99 -9.96
N LYS A 88 1.47 5.25 -9.51
CA LYS A 88 2.57 6.23 -9.49
C LYS A 88 3.71 5.84 -8.56
N THR A 89 3.46 4.98 -7.58
CA THR A 89 4.48 4.51 -6.63
C THR A 89 5.26 3.29 -7.13
N LEU A 90 4.89 2.71 -8.28
CA LEU A 90 5.44 1.43 -8.75
C LEU A 90 6.86 1.51 -9.29
N LEU A 91 7.29 2.68 -9.78
CA LEU A 91 8.56 2.83 -10.48
C LEU A 91 9.48 3.80 -9.73
N ALA A 92 10.73 3.38 -9.52
CA ALA A 92 11.81 4.28 -9.15
C ALA A 92 12.53 4.65 -10.46
N PRO A 93 12.62 5.93 -10.84
CA PRO A 93 13.25 6.32 -12.10
C PRO A 93 14.76 6.02 -12.12
N ALA A 94 15.40 5.89 -10.96
CA ALA A 94 16.77 5.40 -10.79
C ALA A 94 16.94 4.77 -9.39
N VAL A 95 17.95 3.90 -9.21
CA VAL A 95 18.34 3.40 -7.88
C VAL A 95 19.19 4.47 -7.20
N ALA A 96 18.53 5.31 -6.40
CA ALA A 96 19.15 6.40 -5.64
C ALA A 96 18.31 6.70 -4.38
N GLY A 97 18.95 7.20 -3.32
CA GLY A 97 18.28 7.53 -2.05
C GLY A 97 17.06 8.42 -2.22
N GLU A 98 17.15 9.44 -3.07
CA GLU A 98 16.06 10.39 -3.34
C GLU A 98 14.84 9.73 -4.00
N SER A 99 15.07 8.71 -4.83
CA SER A 99 13.99 7.96 -5.48
C SER A 99 13.19 7.14 -4.47
N TRP A 100 13.87 6.55 -3.47
CA TRP A 100 13.23 5.80 -2.37
C TRP A 100 12.43 6.73 -1.45
N ILE A 101 13.01 7.88 -1.09
CA ILE A 101 12.31 8.92 -0.31
C ILE A 101 11.06 9.39 -1.07
N GLY A 102 11.18 9.66 -2.38
CA GLY A 102 10.05 10.07 -3.21
C GLY A 102 8.90 9.06 -3.22
N GLN A 103 9.20 7.77 -3.31
CA GLN A 103 8.18 6.71 -3.22
C GLN A 103 7.54 6.62 -1.83
N ALA A 104 8.33 6.68 -0.77
CA ALA A 104 7.84 6.63 0.60
C ALA A 104 6.92 7.82 0.93
N VAL A 105 7.33 9.04 0.53
CA VAL A 105 6.51 10.25 0.68
C VAL A 105 5.21 10.13 -0.10
N ALA A 106 5.24 9.64 -1.34
CA ALA A 106 4.03 9.41 -2.12
C ALA A 106 3.06 8.47 -1.40
N LEU A 107 3.55 7.40 -0.78
CA LEU A 107 2.73 6.47 0.00
C LEU A 107 2.09 7.13 1.24
N VAL A 108 2.80 8.01 1.94
CA VAL A 108 2.26 8.78 3.08
C VAL A 108 1.14 9.73 2.62
N VAL A 109 1.34 10.44 1.51
CA VAL A 109 0.36 11.40 0.98
C VAL A 109 -0.93 10.72 0.55
N ILE A 110 -0.85 9.51 0.01
CA ILE A 110 -2.00 8.76 -0.48
C ILE A 110 -2.96 8.33 0.64
N TYR A 111 -2.46 8.16 1.86
CA TYR A 111 -3.27 7.78 3.02
C TYR A 111 -3.97 8.96 3.71
N ARG A 112 -3.41 10.18 3.62
CA ARG A 112 -3.98 11.38 4.23
C ARG A 112 -5.16 11.92 3.43
#